data_AF-A0A9P3ZI69-F1
#
_entry.id   AF-A0A9P3ZI69-F1
#
_cell.length_a   1.000
_cell.length_b   1.000
_cell.length_c   1.000
_cell.angle_alpha   90.00
_cell.angle_beta   90.00
_cell.angle_gamma   90.00
#
_symmetry.space_group_name_H-M   'P 1'
#
loop_
_entity.id
_entity.type
_entity.pdbx_description
1 polymer ?
#
loop_
_entity_poly.entity_id
_entity_poly.type
_entity_poly.pdbx_seq_one_letter_code
_entity_poly.pdbx_strand_id
1 'polypeptide(L)'
;MKSVLLLFPLLIAAIRATGEAPLWQAANGSRVRFLGLRTFDNPVVVGMEKNGNKTTLRRKTAGGAGGYEPGKIAADESKALGRQAWLEYMARLQKAGCRQMDTTDKGLMGFDGSQWIPGVNPNGQYLVIDRWRGCGIRELCLPLFRLT
;
A
#
# COMPACT_ATOMS: atom_id res chain seq x y z
N MET A 1 -21.93 3.94 15.84
CA MET A 1 -20.91 2.94 15.43
C MET A 1 -21.32 2.31 14.10
N LYS A 2 -21.07 2.98 12.97
CA LYS A 2 -21.37 2.41 11.62
C LYS A 2 -20.29 2.70 10.57
N SER A 3 -19.35 3.60 10.83
CA SER A 3 -18.40 4.07 9.80
C SER A 3 -17.17 3.18 9.57
N VAL A 4 -16.90 2.19 10.42
CA VAL A 4 -15.75 1.28 10.24
C VAL A 4 -16.01 0.21 9.17
N LEU A 5 -17.27 -0.11 8.86
CA LEU A 5 -17.61 -1.19 7.91
C LEU A 5 -17.69 -0.77 6.44
N LEU A 6 -17.73 0.53 6.12
CA LEU A 6 -18.01 0.99 4.75
C LEU A 6 -16.78 1.07 3.83
N LEU A 7 -15.55 0.94 4.35
CA LEU A 7 -14.31 1.13 3.58
C LEU A 7 -13.53 -0.16 3.27
N PHE A 8 -13.82 -1.27 3.95
CA PHE A 8 -13.29 -2.59 3.58
C PHE A 8 -13.68 -3.04 2.15
N PRO A 9 -14.90 -2.78 1.65
CA PRO A 9 -15.29 -3.21 0.31
C PRO A 9 -14.47 -2.55 -0.80
N LEU A 10 -14.23 -1.23 -0.70
CA LEU A 10 -13.46 -0.47 -1.69
C LEU A 10 -11.99 -0.87 -1.70
N LEU A 11 -11.40 -1.09 -0.51
CA LEU A 11 -10.06 -1.64 -0.38
C LEU A 11 -9.93 -3.00 -1.10
N ILE A 12 -10.84 -3.93 -0.79
CA ILE A 12 -10.83 -5.27 -1.40
C ILE A 12 -11.05 -5.17 -2.92
N ALA A 13 -11.99 -4.32 -3.36
CA ALA A 13 -12.27 -4.09 -4.76
C ALA A 13 -11.06 -3.52 -5.51
N ALA A 14 -10.32 -2.57 -4.92
CA ALA A 14 -9.14 -1.99 -5.54
C ALA A 14 -7.98 -2.99 -5.65
N ILE A 15 -7.77 -3.82 -4.62
CA ILE A 15 -6.78 -4.91 -4.68
C ILE A 15 -7.17 -5.92 -5.78
N ARG A 16 -8.45 -6.27 -5.90
CA ARG A 16 -8.95 -7.15 -6.97
C ARG A 16 -8.82 -6.51 -8.36
N ALA A 17 -9.13 -5.23 -8.49
CA ALA A 17 -9.04 -4.48 -9.74
C ALA A 17 -7.60 -4.44 -10.30
N THR A 18 -6.61 -4.42 -9.41
CA THR A 18 -5.19 -4.48 -9.77
C THR A 18 -4.66 -5.92 -9.91
N GLY A 19 -5.49 -6.94 -9.69
CA GLY A 19 -5.08 -8.34 -9.76
C GLY A 19 -4.00 -8.70 -8.74
N GLU A 20 -3.90 -7.95 -7.64
CA GLU A 20 -2.91 -8.17 -6.60
C GLU A 20 -3.37 -9.26 -5.62
N ALA A 21 -2.51 -10.24 -5.36
CA ALA A 21 -2.78 -11.23 -4.32
C ALA A 21 -2.79 -10.56 -2.93
N PRO A 22 -3.51 -11.10 -1.93
CA PRO A 22 -3.42 -10.62 -0.55
C PRO A 22 -1.98 -10.64 -0.02
N LEU A 23 -1.63 -9.66 0.82
CA LEU A 23 -0.28 -9.52 1.39
C LEU A 23 0.20 -10.74 2.20
N TRP A 24 -0.73 -11.46 2.83
CA TRP A 24 -0.44 -12.68 3.61
C TRP A 24 -0.10 -13.89 2.72
N GLN A 25 -0.50 -13.87 1.45
CA GLN A 25 -0.24 -14.95 0.48
C GLN A 25 1.14 -14.80 -0.21
N ALA A 26 2.11 -14.14 0.44
CA ALA A 26 3.46 -14.00 -0.10
C ALA A 26 4.14 -15.39 -0.07
N ALA A 27 4.04 -16.11 -1.18
CA ALA A 27 4.33 -17.53 -1.25
C ALA A 27 5.79 -17.90 -0.98
N ASN A 28 6.74 -16.96 -1.11
CA ASN A 28 8.15 -17.10 -0.70
C ASN A 28 8.80 -15.70 -0.70
N GLY A 29 9.23 -15.17 0.45
CA GLY A 29 9.99 -13.92 0.53
C GLY A 29 9.35 -12.83 1.40
N SER A 30 9.90 -11.61 1.30
CA SER A 30 9.38 -10.43 2.01
C SER A 30 8.67 -9.50 1.03
N ARG A 31 7.47 -9.04 1.38
CA ARG A 31 6.69 -8.11 0.56
C ARG A 31 6.36 -6.83 1.32
N VAL A 32 6.45 -5.71 0.61
CA VAL A 32 5.92 -4.41 1.00
C VAL A 32 4.86 -4.04 -0.04
N ARG A 33 3.75 -3.46 0.39
CA ARG A 33 2.75 -2.85 -0.48
C ARG A 33 2.32 -1.52 0.10
N PHE A 34 2.01 -0.59 -0.78
CA PHE A 34 1.28 0.63 -0.50
C PHE A 34 0.07 0.65 -1.43
N LEU A 35 -1.11 0.85 -0.88
CA LEU A 35 -2.30 1.18 -1.65
C LEU A 35 -2.66 2.65 -1.41
N GLY A 36 -2.78 3.41 -2.49
CA GLY A 36 -3.32 4.76 -2.49
C GLY A 36 -4.71 4.78 -3.12
N LEU A 37 -5.71 5.16 -2.34
CA LEU A 37 -7.09 5.38 -2.81
C LEU A 37 -7.38 6.88 -2.73
N ARG A 38 -7.22 7.57 -3.86
CA ARG A 38 -7.60 8.97 -3.98
C ARG A 38 -9.05 9.04 -4.41
N THR A 39 -9.85 9.93 -3.82
CA THR A 39 -11.30 9.98 -4.04
C THR A 39 -11.64 10.06 -5.54
N PHE A 40 -10.95 10.93 -6.27
CA PHE A 40 -11.27 11.24 -7.68
C PHE A 40 -10.25 10.71 -8.68
N ASP A 41 -9.17 10.07 -8.22
CA ASP A 41 -8.14 9.56 -9.12
C ASP A 41 -8.06 8.05 -9.08
N ASN A 42 -7.32 7.52 -10.05
CA ASN A 42 -7.04 6.10 -10.18
C ASN A 42 -6.44 5.50 -8.89
N PRO A 43 -7.00 4.37 -8.41
CA PRO A 43 -6.37 3.53 -7.40
C PRO A 43 -4.98 3.10 -7.86
N VAL A 44 -3.99 3.24 -6.97
CA VAL A 44 -2.62 2.82 -7.25
C VAL A 44 -2.14 1.86 -6.18
N VAL A 45 -1.61 0.72 -6.60
CA VAL A 45 -0.84 -0.18 -5.76
C VAL A 45 0.63 -0.08 -6.15
N VAL A 46 1.50 0.20 -5.17
CA VAL A 46 2.95 0.09 -5.34
C VAL A 46 3.48 -0.97 -4.39
N GLY A 47 4.21 -1.95 -4.91
CA GLY A 47 4.74 -3.04 -4.10
C GLY A 47 6.21 -3.30 -4.36
N MET A 48 6.94 -3.68 -3.31
CA MET A 48 8.28 -4.27 -3.43
C MET A 48 8.24 -5.72 -3.01
N GLU A 49 8.86 -6.57 -3.80
CA GLU A 49 9.04 -7.99 -3.50
C GLU A 49 10.51 -8.32 -3.47
N LYS A 50 10.96 -8.90 -2.36
CA LYS A 50 12.33 -9.38 -2.19
C LYS A 50 12.38 -10.89 -2.23
N ASN A 51 13.10 -11.40 -3.24
CA ASN A 51 13.39 -12.81 -3.45
C ASN A 51 14.91 -13.01 -3.45
N GLY A 52 15.46 -13.45 -2.32
CA GLY A 52 16.91 -13.51 -2.10
C GLY A 52 17.56 -12.13 -2.22
N ASN A 53 18.46 -11.98 -3.20
CA ASN A 53 19.17 -10.72 -3.47
C ASN A 53 18.47 -9.82 -4.50
N LYS A 54 17.41 -10.30 -5.15
CA LYS A 54 16.65 -9.52 -6.13
C LYS A 54 15.48 -8.82 -5.45
N THR A 55 15.34 -7.53 -5.69
CA THR A 55 14.17 -6.75 -5.28
C THR A 55 13.47 -6.25 -6.53
N THR A 56 12.17 -6.48 -6.65
CA THR A 56 11.36 -5.95 -7.75
C THR A 56 10.39 -4.93 -7.19
N LEU A 57 10.34 -3.75 -7.80
CA LEU A 57 9.28 -2.77 -7.57
C LEU A 57 8.24 -2.91 -8.67
N ARG A 58 6.96 -2.92 -8.29
CA ARG A 58 5.84 -2.95 -9.22
C ARG A 58 4.85 -1.86 -8.86
N ARG A 59 4.32 -1.19 -9.88
CA ARG A 59 3.21 -0.25 -9.80
C ARG A 59 2.07 -0.78 -10.63
N LYS A 60 0.88 -0.82 -10.05
CA LYS A 60 -0.35 -1.12 -10.77
C LYS A 60 -1.34 -0.01 -10.55
N THR A 61 -2.01 0.37 -11.63
CA THR A 61 -3.03 1.43 -11.62
C THR A 61 -4.32 0.87 -12.18
N ALA A 62 -5.42 1.04 -11.46
CA ALA A 62 -6.76 0.67 -11.92
C ALA A 62 -7.44 1.85 -12.62
N GLY A 63 -8.32 1.58 -13.59
CA GLY A 63 -8.89 2.61 -14.46
C GLY A 63 -10.03 3.44 -13.87
N GLY A 64 -10.60 3.05 -12.73
CA GLY A 64 -11.67 3.77 -12.04
C GLY A 64 -11.15 4.80 -11.03
N ALA A 65 -11.90 5.05 -9.95
CA ALA A 65 -11.54 6.04 -8.93
C ALA A 65 -11.58 5.43 -7.51
N GLY A 66 -10.68 5.86 -6.63
CA GLY A 66 -10.51 5.26 -5.30
C GLY A 66 -11.69 5.46 -4.34
N GLY A 67 -12.46 6.54 -4.51
CA GLY A 67 -13.70 6.78 -3.76
C GLY A 67 -14.94 6.10 -4.35
N TYR A 68 -14.79 5.42 -5.50
CA TYR A 68 -15.89 4.87 -6.30
C TYR A 68 -15.52 3.45 -6.78
N GLU A 69 -16.15 2.99 -7.87
CA GLU A 69 -15.76 1.73 -8.49
C GLU A 69 -14.30 1.81 -9.01
N PRO A 70 -13.40 0.92 -8.55
CA PRO A 70 -11.99 0.93 -8.96
C PRO A 70 -11.75 0.55 -10.42
N GLY A 71 -12.73 -0.09 -11.07
CA GLY A 71 -12.63 -0.59 -12.44
C GLY A 71 -11.70 -1.79 -12.61
N LYS A 72 -11.04 -1.87 -13.77
CA LYS A 72 -10.06 -2.91 -14.12
C LYS A 72 -8.65 -2.33 -14.17
N ILE A 73 -7.63 -3.18 -14.17
CA ILE A 73 -6.24 -2.74 -14.34
C ILE A 73 -6.06 -1.97 -15.66
N ALA A 74 -5.43 -0.80 -15.57
CA ALA A 74 -5.13 0.10 -16.68
C ALA A 74 -3.62 0.15 -16.98
N ALA A 75 -2.78 -0.01 -15.96
CA ALA A 75 -1.33 -0.08 -16.12
C ALA A 75 -0.70 -1.08 -15.12
N ASP A 76 0.36 -1.76 -15.55
CA ASP A 76 1.21 -2.65 -14.75
C ASP A 76 2.67 -2.42 -15.16
N GLU A 77 3.41 -1.74 -14.30
CA GLU A 77 4.78 -1.32 -14.54
C GLU A 77 5.69 -1.98 -13.51
N SER A 78 6.87 -2.44 -13.92
CA SER A 78 7.82 -3.03 -12.98
C SER A 78 9.26 -2.68 -13.32
N LYS A 79 10.10 -2.63 -12.29
CA LYS A 79 11.55 -2.50 -12.46
C LYS A 79 12.31 -3.21 -11.36
N ALA A 80 13.52 -3.63 -11.69
CA ALA A 80 14.45 -4.18 -10.72
C ALA A 80 15.02 -3.05 -9.84
N LEU A 81 15.12 -3.31 -8.54
CA LEU A 81 15.79 -2.45 -7.57
C LEU A 81 17.03 -3.14 -7.03
N GLY A 82 18.06 -2.34 -6.73
CA GLY A 82 19.23 -2.81 -6.00
C GLY A 82 18.88 -3.15 -4.54
N ARG A 83 19.71 -4.00 -3.92
CA ARG A 83 19.58 -4.40 -2.50
C ARG A 83 19.46 -3.20 -1.55
N GLN A 84 20.15 -2.10 -1.87
CA GLN A 84 20.17 -0.90 -1.04
C GLN A 84 18.80 -0.26 -0.90
N ALA A 85 17.98 -0.20 -1.96
CA ALA A 85 16.64 0.38 -1.91
C ALA A 85 15.72 -0.36 -0.93
N TRP A 86 15.82 -1.69 -0.88
CA TRP A 86 15.09 -2.50 0.10
C TRP A 86 15.52 -2.16 1.53
N LEU A 87 16.82 -2.09 1.79
CA LEU A 87 17.37 -1.81 3.12
C LEU A 87 16.97 -0.40 3.60
N GLU A 88 17.06 0.59 2.72
CA GLU A 88 16.64 1.97 3.02
C GLU A 88 15.16 2.05 3.37
N TYR A 89 14.30 1.34 2.64
CA TYR A 89 12.87 1.32 2.95
C TYR A 89 12.59 0.63 4.28
N MET A 90 13.23 -0.51 4.58
CA MET A 90 13.08 -1.19 5.87
C MET A 90 13.54 -0.29 7.03
N ALA A 91 14.63 0.46 6.86
CA ALA A 91 15.10 1.42 7.86
C ALA A 91 14.09 2.57 8.07
N ARG A 92 13.47 3.09 7.00
CA ARG A 92 12.39 4.09 7.10
C ARG A 92 11.17 3.54 7.84
N LEU A 93 10.77 2.30 7.55
CA LEU A 93 9.66 1.63 8.24
C LEU A 93 9.93 1.50 9.73
N GLN A 94 11.15 1.11 10.11
CA GLN A 94 11.57 1.02 11.52
C GLN A 94 11.54 2.41 12.18
N LYS A 95 12.11 3.43 11.53
CA LYS A 95 12.14 4.81 12.05
C LYS A 95 10.74 5.40 12.21
N ALA A 96 9.81 5.06 11.31
CA ALA A 96 8.44 5.55 11.37
C ALA A 96 7.67 5.00 12.59
N GLY A 97 8.19 4.00 13.32
CA GLY A 97 7.52 3.48 14.51
C GLY A 97 6.17 2.82 14.20
N CYS A 98 5.98 2.38 12.95
CA CYS A 98 4.71 1.84 12.45
C CYS A 98 4.18 0.66 13.28
N ARG A 99 5.06 -0.08 13.95
CA ARG A 99 4.67 -1.19 14.83
C ARG A 99 3.99 -0.75 16.13
N GLN A 100 4.25 0.47 16.59
CA GLN A 100 3.63 1.04 17.78
C GLN A 100 2.37 1.87 17.47
N MET A 101 2.04 2.01 16.18
CA MET A 101 0.88 2.78 15.75
C MET A 101 -0.41 1.95 15.79
N ASP A 102 -1.52 2.59 16.11
CA ASP A 102 -2.85 2.01 15.90
C ASP A 102 -3.04 1.64 14.41
N THR A 103 -3.67 0.51 14.13
CA THR A 103 -3.89 0.05 12.74
C THR A 103 -4.72 1.03 11.92
N THR A 104 -5.67 1.72 12.54
CA THR A 104 -6.53 2.74 11.92
C THR A 104 -6.50 4.02 12.73
N ASP A 105 -6.56 5.17 12.07
CA ASP A 105 -6.73 6.45 12.75
C ASP A 105 -8.16 6.59 13.30
N LYS A 106 -8.32 6.66 14.63
CA LYS A 106 -9.62 6.79 15.29
C LYS A 106 -10.07 8.25 15.23
N GLY A 107 -10.73 8.64 14.13
CA GLY A 107 -11.43 9.93 14.04
C GLY A 107 -11.11 10.76 12.80
N LEU A 108 -10.13 10.36 11.99
CA LEU A 108 -9.76 11.05 10.75
C LEU A 108 -10.18 10.22 9.53
N MET A 109 -11.50 10.09 9.33
CA MET A 109 -12.04 9.70 8.02
C MET A 109 -12.58 10.97 7.35
N GLY A 110 -12.01 11.34 6.21
CA GLY A 110 -12.53 12.43 5.41
C GLY A 110 -13.56 11.94 4.39
N PHE A 111 -14.36 12.87 3.88
CA PHE A 111 -15.25 12.62 2.74
C PHE A 111 -14.49 12.66 1.40
N ASP A 112 -13.42 13.48 1.34
CA ASP A 112 -12.58 13.69 0.18
C ASP A 112 -11.07 13.73 0.52
N GLY A 113 -10.25 13.28 -0.42
CA GLY A 113 -8.80 13.25 -0.27
C GLY A 113 -8.21 11.91 -0.67
N SER A 114 -7.40 11.34 0.22
CA SER A 114 -6.66 10.13 -0.09
C SER A 114 -6.48 9.22 1.12
N GLN A 115 -6.75 7.94 0.94
CA GLN A 115 -6.49 6.89 1.91
C GLN A 115 -5.18 6.18 1.54
N TRP A 116 -4.31 6.02 2.54
CA TRP A 116 -2.94 5.55 2.40
C TRP A 116 -2.79 4.31 3.27
N ILE A 117 -2.58 3.17 2.61
CA ILE A 117 -2.59 1.85 3.27
C ILE A 117 -1.28 1.11 2.99
N PRO A 118 -0.21 1.38 3.75
CA PRO A 118 0.98 0.56 3.73
C PRO A 118 0.71 -0.78 4.42
N GLY A 119 1.26 -1.83 3.83
CA GLY A 119 1.29 -3.17 4.39
C GLY A 119 2.65 -3.82 4.18
N VAL A 120 3.10 -4.56 5.19
CA VAL A 120 4.41 -5.21 5.18
C VAL A 120 4.24 -6.63 5.69
N ASN A 121 4.88 -7.57 5.03
CA ASN A 121 4.98 -8.96 5.46
C ASN A 121 6.43 -9.45 5.27
N PRO A 122 7.39 -9.04 6.12
CA PRO A 122 8.71 -9.63 6.14
C PRO A 122 8.66 -10.89 7.03
N ASN A 123 9.00 -12.04 6.46
CA ASN A 123 9.13 -13.30 7.20
C ASN A 123 7.87 -13.69 8.02
N GLY A 124 6.68 -13.40 7.49
CA GLY A 124 5.41 -13.74 8.16
C GLY A 124 4.90 -12.70 9.15
N GLN A 125 5.64 -11.60 9.42
CA GLN A 125 5.18 -10.56 10.32
C GLN A 125 4.29 -9.54 9.60
N TYR A 126 2.99 -9.70 9.73
CA TYR A 126 2.00 -8.85 9.07
C TYR A 126 1.77 -7.54 9.82
N LEU A 127 1.93 -6.41 9.13
CA LEU A 127 1.54 -5.08 9.61
C LEU A 127 0.78 -4.37 8.49
N VAL A 128 -0.40 -3.83 8.79
CA VAL A 128 -1.14 -2.93 7.90
C VAL A 128 -1.58 -1.73 8.71
N ILE A 129 -1.39 -0.55 8.14
CA ILE A 129 -1.81 0.73 8.71
C ILE A 129 -2.69 1.42 7.69
N ASP A 130 -3.77 2.02 8.14
CA ASP A 130 -4.70 2.81 7.35
C ASP A 130 -4.72 4.24 7.86
N ARG A 131 -4.37 5.19 6.98
CA ARG A 131 -4.35 6.63 7.30
C ARG A 131 -5.01 7.45 6.20
N TRP A 132 -5.86 8.37 6.62
CA TRP A 132 -6.32 9.45 5.75
C TRP A 132 -5.21 10.48 5.56
N ARG A 133 -5.03 10.96 4.32
CA ARG A 133 -3.98 11.89 3.85
C ARG A 133 -2.55 11.48 4.22
N GLY A 134 -2.33 10.22 4.58
CA GLY A 134 -1.02 9.72 5.00
C GLY A 134 -0.50 10.29 6.32
N CYS A 135 -1.37 10.76 7.22
CA CYS A 135 -0.98 11.29 8.53
C CYS A 135 -0.04 10.32 9.28
N GLY A 136 1.14 10.79 9.68
CA GLY A 136 2.16 9.99 10.39
C GLY A 136 2.93 8.97 9.54
N ILE A 137 2.54 8.71 8.29
CA ILE A 137 3.17 7.70 7.42
C ILE A 137 3.57 8.22 6.04
N ARG A 138 3.39 9.53 5.79
CA ARG A 138 3.66 10.17 4.49
C ARG A 138 5.11 9.96 4.02
N GLU A 139 6.08 10.15 4.91
CA GLU A 139 7.51 10.00 4.61
C GLU A 139 7.96 8.53 4.41
N LEU A 140 7.12 7.57 4.82
CA LEU A 140 7.31 6.16 4.51
C LEU A 140 6.82 5.83 3.10
N CYS A 141 5.64 6.36 2.72
CA CYS A 141 4.94 5.95 1.50
C CYS A 141 5.35 6.77 0.27
N LEU A 142 5.65 8.06 0.42
CA LEU A 142 6.05 8.93 -0.69
C LEU A 142 7.28 8.44 -1.47
N PRO A 143 8.38 8.00 -0.81
CA PRO A 143 9.52 7.46 -1.53
C PRO A 143 9.14 6.28 -2.39
N LEU A 144 8.32 5.36 -1.88
CA LEU A 144 7.86 4.19 -2.62
C LEU A 144 7.07 4.60 -3.87
N PHE A 145 6.22 5.61 -3.74
CA PHE A 145 5.43 6.15 -4.85
C PHE A 145 6.26 6.90 -5.89
N ARG A 146 7.38 7.53 -5.49
CA ARG A 146 8.31 8.24 -6.38
C ARG A 146 9.33 7.33 -7.05
N LEU A 147 9.49 6.11 -6.54
CA LEU A 147 10.38 5.12 -7.13
C LEU A 147 9.80 4.49 -8.39
N THR A 148 8.60 4.83 -8.82
CA THR A 148 7.96 4.35 -10.05
C THR A 148 8.00 5.48 -11.07
#